data_AF-A0A7C3LB01-F1
#
_entry.id   AF-A0A7C3LB01-F1
#
_cell.length_a   1.000
_cell.length_b   1.000
_cell.length_c   1.000
_cell.angle_alpha   90.00
_cell.angle_beta   90.00
_cell.angle_gamma   90.00
#
_symmetry.space_group_name_H-M   'P 1'
#
loop_
_entity.id
_entity.type
_entity.pdbx_description
1 polymer ?
#
loop_
_entity_poly.entity_id
_entity_poly.type
_entity_poly.pdbx_seq_one_letter_code
_entity_poly.pdbx_strand_id
1 'polypeptide(L)'
;MSDSIYQRLDEITARLLAGGEMSSEEGRWMIRLDDACLPQVMAGADRLRRHFRGEEIEVCAIANVRSGNCSENCGFCAQSGHYRT
;
A
#
# COMPACT_ATOMS: atom_id res chain seq x y z
N MET A 1 9.91 17.84 16.66
CA MET A 1 9.30 16.49 16.79
C MET A 1 9.17 15.81 15.42
N SER A 2 8.86 16.54 14.35
CA SER A 2 8.86 16.04 12.96
C SER A 2 10.19 15.43 12.52
N ASP A 3 11.33 16.02 12.92
CA ASP A 3 12.65 15.61 12.42
C ASP A 3 13.01 14.17 12.81
N SER A 4 12.58 13.70 13.98
CA SER A 4 12.77 12.32 14.41
C SER A 4 11.91 11.32 13.60
N ILE A 5 10.73 11.74 13.14
CA ILE A 5 9.86 10.91 12.30
C ILE A 5 10.46 10.78 10.90
N TYR A 6 10.89 11.89 10.29
CA TYR A 6 11.50 11.88 8.97
C TYR A 6 12.79 11.06 8.94
N GLN A 7 13.64 11.21 9.96
CA GLN A 7 14.85 10.39 10.09
C GLN A 7 14.51 8.90 10.15
N ARG A 8 13.50 8.50 10.95
CA ARG A 8 13.08 7.10 11.05
C ARG A 8 12.53 6.56 9.71
N LEU A 9 11.77 7.35 8.96
CA LEU A 9 11.30 6.98 7.62
C LEU A 9 12.47 6.75 6.66
N ASP A 10 13.49 7.60 6.72
CA ASP A 10 14.69 7.49 5.89
C ASP A 10 15.54 6.27 6.25
N GLU A 11 15.71 5.99 7.54
CA GLU A 11 16.40 4.80 8.05
C GLU A 11 15.72 3.50 7.60
N ILE A 12 14.38 3.44 7.70
CA ILE A 12 13.60 2.30 7.20
C ILE A 12 13.80 2.15 5.70
N THR A 13 13.66 3.25 4.93
CA THR A 13 13.82 3.22 3.48
C THR A 13 15.21 2.75 3.07
N ALA A 14 16.27 3.25 3.71
CA ALA A 14 17.65 2.86 3.43
C ALA A 14 17.90 1.38 3.73
N ARG A 15 17.37 0.88 4.86
CA ARG A 15 17.48 -0.53 5.24
C ARG A 15 16.77 -1.45 4.23
N LEU A 16 15.59 -1.07 3.76
CA LEU A 16 14.84 -1.84 2.75
C LEU A 16 15.55 -1.84 1.38
N LEU A 17 16.11 -0.70 0.96
CA LEU A 17 16.94 -0.63 -0.26
C LEU A 17 18.19 -1.50 -0.16
N ALA A 18 18.75 -1.70 1.03
CA ALA A 18 19.86 -2.61 1.28
C ALA A 18 19.46 -4.10 1.35
N GLY A 19 18.20 -4.44 1.05
CA GLY A 19 17.69 -5.82 1.08
C GLY A 19 17.19 -6.28 2.45
N GLY A 20 17.03 -5.37 3.41
CA GLY A 20 16.39 -5.66 4.69
C GLY A 20 14.88 -5.85 4.58
N GLU A 21 14.26 -6.28 5.68
CA GLU A 21 12.81 -6.53 5.76
C GLU A 21 12.10 -5.51 6.64
N MET A 22 10.84 -5.24 6.29
CA MET A 22 9.95 -4.39 7.08
C MET A 22 9.25 -5.21 8.17
N SER A 23 9.22 -4.70 9.39
CA SER A 23 8.46 -5.32 10.47
C SER A 23 6.99 -4.90 10.47
N SER A 24 6.12 -5.75 11.01
CA SER A 24 4.70 -5.40 11.21
C SER A 24 4.50 -4.26 12.21
N GLU A 25 5.44 -4.04 13.13
CA GLU A 25 5.42 -2.92 14.07
C GLU A 25 5.65 -1.58 13.35
N GLU A 26 6.64 -1.52 12.47
CA GLU A 26 6.92 -0.34 11.65
C GLU A 26 5.73 0.02 10.76
N GLY A 27 5.05 -0.99 10.17
CA GLY A 27 3.85 -0.76 9.38
C GLY A 27 2.72 -0.16 10.21
N ARG A 28 2.48 -0.69 11.41
CA ARG A 28 1.50 -0.14 12.36
C ARG A 28 1.87 1.29 12.80
N TRP A 29 3.16 1.57 12.99
CA TRP A 29 3.63 2.91 13.31
C TRP A 29 3.37 3.90 12.16
N MET A 30 3.68 3.52 10.92
CA MET A 30 3.45 4.36 9.74
C MET A 30 1.97 4.70 9.52
N ILE A 31 1.05 3.74 9.70
CA ILE A 31 -0.40 3.96 9.54
C ILE A 31 -0.95 5.01 10.53
N ARG A 32 -0.26 5.26 11.65
CA ARG A 32 -0.66 6.23 12.68
C ARG A 32 0.02 7.59 12.54
N LEU A 33 0.83 7.81 11.50
CA LEU A 33 1.46 9.10 11.27
C LEU A 33 0.43 10.15 10.82
N ASP A 34 0.71 11.40 11.13
CA ASP A 34 -0.07 12.54 10.64
C ASP A 34 0.07 12.70 9.13
N ASP A 35 -0.96 13.22 8.46
CA ASP A 35 -0.99 13.43 7.00
C ASP A 35 0.15 14.34 6.51
N ALA A 36 0.68 15.23 7.36
CA ALA A 36 1.87 16.02 7.03
C ALA A 36 3.12 15.18 6.75
N CYS A 37 3.14 13.90 7.16
CA CYS A 37 4.22 12.95 6.88
C CYS A 37 4.03 12.18 5.56
N LEU A 38 2.82 12.22 4.96
CA LEU A 38 2.50 11.47 3.75
C LEU A 38 3.50 11.73 2.60
N PRO A 39 3.94 12.97 2.32
CA PRO A 39 4.91 13.21 1.25
C PRO A 39 6.22 12.44 1.44
N GLN A 40 6.72 12.32 2.68
CA GLN A 40 7.96 11.59 2.96
C GLN A 40 7.77 10.08 2.82
N VAL A 41 6.62 9.55 3.27
CA VAL A 41 6.27 8.13 3.08
C VAL A 41 6.21 7.79 1.59
N MET A 42 5.56 8.64 0.80
CA MET A 42 5.45 8.47 -0.66
C MET A 42 6.81 8.56 -1.35
N ALA A 43 7.69 9.47 -0.92
CA ALA A 43 9.04 9.58 -1.45
C ALA A 43 9.87 8.30 -1.17
N GLY A 44 9.78 7.75 0.04
CA GLY A 44 10.42 6.47 0.38
C GLY A 44 9.87 5.31 -0.45
N ALA A 45 8.54 5.24 -0.62
CA ALA A 45 7.89 4.23 -1.45
C ALA A 45 8.30 4.31 -2.93
N ASP A 46 8.39 5.52 -3.50
CA ASP A 46 8.84 5.70 -4.89
C ASP A 46 10.31 5.28 -5.07
N ARG A 47 11.20 5.58 -4.11
CA ARG A 47 12.59 5.10 -4.13
C ARG A 47 12.67 3.58 -4.18
N LEU A 48 11.88 2.89 -3.35
CA LEU A 48 11.80 1.43 -3.34
C LEU A 48 11.24 0.90 -4.67
N ARG A 49 10.14 1.48 -5.16
CA ARG A 49 9.52 1.11 -6.44
C ARG A 49 10.53 1.22 -7.59
N ARG A 50 11.21 2.37 -7.73
CA ARG A 50 12.22 2.57 -8.79
C ARG A 50 13.38 1.58 -8.70
N HIS A 51 13.87 1.32 -7.49
CA HIS A 51 14.99 0.39 -7.29
C HIS A 51 14.62 -1.06 -7.67
N PHE A 52 13.44 -1.53 -7.25
CA PHE A 52 13.04 -2.93 -7.42
C PHE A 52 12.17 -3.22 -8.66
N ARG A 53 11.60 -2.20 -9.30
CA ARG A 53 10.68 -2.33 -10.45
C ARG A 53 11.00 -1.40 -11.62
N GLY A 54 11.96 -0.48 -11.48
CA GLY A 54 12.31 0.47 -12.55
C GLY A 54 11.18 1.46 -12.86
N GLU A 55 11.13 1.94 -14.10
CA GLU A 55 10.09 2.88 -14.60
C GLU A 55 9.08 2.21 -15.54
N GLU A 56 9.19 0.89 -15.73
CA GLU A 56 8.29 0.15 -16.58
C GLU A 56 6.93 -0.06 -15.90
N ILE A 57 5.86 0.02 -16.69
CA ILE A 57 4.50 -0.21 -16.24
C ILE A 57 4.02 -1.52 -16.86
N GLU A 58 3.70 -2.50 -16.01
CA GLU A 58 3.05 -3.73 -16.42
C GLU A 58 1.53 -3.52 -16.50
N VAL A 59 0.94 -3.86 -17.65
CA VAL A 59 -0.50 -3.74 -17.87
C VAL A 59 -1.14 -5.12 -17.82
N CYS A 60 -2.14 -5.28 -16.95
CA CYS A 60 -2.93 -6.49 -16.83
C CYS A 60 -4.42 -6.16 -17.03
N ALA A 61 -5.09 -6.96 -17.86
CA ALA A 61 -6.53 -6.83 -18.11
C ALA A 61 -7.30 -7.86 -17.28
N ILE A 62 -8.27 -7.38 -16.49
CA ILE A 62 -9.17 -8.23 -15.70
C ILE A 62 -10.49 -8.37 -16.47
N ALA A 63 -10.87 -9.60 -16.80
CA ALA A 63 -12.15 -9.90 -17.44
C ALA A 63 -13.17 -10.39 -16.40
N ASN A 64 -14.33 -9.74 -16.35
CA ASN A 64 -15.45 -10.19 -15.51
C ASN A 64 -16.26 -11.28 -16.23
N VAL A 65 -15.87 -12.54 -16.02
CA VAL A 65 -16.51 -13.69 -16.69
C VAL A 65 -17.87 -14.06 -16.07
N ARG A 66 -18.15 -13.61 -14.83
CA ARG A 66 -19.42 -13.82 -14.14
C ARG A 66 -19.71 -12.66 -13.19
N SER A 67 -20.79 -11.94 -13.45
CA SER A 67 -21.18 -10.76 -12.68
C SER A 67 -22.50 -10.96 -11.92
N GLY A 68 -22.51 -10.61 -10.64
CA GLY A 68 -23.73 -10.54 -9.83
C GLY A 68 -24.27 -11.90 -9.40
N ASN A 69 -25.31 -11.85 -8.57
CA ASN A 69 -25.97 -13.03 -7.98
C ASN A 69 -24.98 -14.00 -7.30
N CYS A 70 -23.94 -13.45 -6.68
CA CYS A 70 -23.00 -14.20 -5.86
C CYS A 70 -23.71 -14.67 -4.60
N SER A 71 -23.51 -15.94 -4.22
CA SER A 71 -24.08 -16.55 -3.01
C SER A 71 -23.50 -15.97 -1.72
N GLU A 72 -22.33 -15.33 -1.81
CA GLU A 72 -21.65 -14.74 -0.66
C GLU A 72 -22.36 -13.46 -0.18
N ASN A 73 -22.45 -13.31 1.14
CA ASN A 73 -23.12 -12.19 1.79
C ASN A 73 -22.12 -11.10 2.24
N CYS A 74 -21.30 -10.62 1.30
CA CYS A 74 -20.33 -9.57 1.58
C CYS A 74 -20.98 -8.18 1.49
N GLY A 75 -21.12 -7.49 2.63
CA GLY A 75 -21.82 -6.19 2.70
C GLY A 75 -21.20 -5.03 1.91
N PHE A 76 -19.94 -5.14 1.50
CA PHE A 76 -19.26 -4.16 0.65
C PHE A 76 -19.30 -4.53 -0.85
N CYS A 77 -19.83 -5.70 -1.20
CA CYS A 77 -19.69 -6.26 -2.55
C CYS A 77 -20.97 -6.10 -3.36
N ALA A 78 -20.91 -5.28 -4.42
CA ALA A 78 -22.01 -5.09 -5.38
C ALA A 78 -22.42 -6.36 -6.16
N GLN A 79 -21.64 -7.44 -6.06
CA GLN A 79 -21.98 -8.71 -6.70
C GLN A 79 -22.83 -9.63 -5.82
N SER A 80 -22.99 -9.30 -4.52
CA SER A 80 -23.75 -10.11 -3.57
C SER A 80 -25.24 -10.10 -3.92
N GLY A 81 -25.85 -11.28 -4.02
CA GLY A 81 -27.30 -11.42 -4.26
C GLY A 81 -28.17 -11.08 -3.04
N HIS A 82 -27.58 -10.82 -1.88
CA HIS A 82 -28.30 -10.55 -0.62
C HIS A 82 -28.69 -9.08 -0.45
N TYR A 83 -28.17 -8.19 -1.29
CA TYR A 83 -28.41 -6.75 -1.21
C TYR A 83 -29.02 -6.23 -2.51
N ARG A 84 -29.93 -5.24 -2.41
CA ARG A 84 -30.42 -4.47 -3.54
C ARG A 84 -29.47 -3.28 -3.76
N THR A 85 -28.33 -3.57 -4.37
CA THR A 85 -27.33 -2.57 -4.77
C THR A 85 -27.59 -2.07 -6.18
#